data_AF-A0A5A7NND9-F1
#
_entry.id   AF-A0A5A7NND9-F1
#
_cell.length_a   1.000
_cell.length_b   1.000
_cell.length_c   1.000
_cell.angle_alpha   90.00
_cell.angle_beta   90.00
_cell.angle_gamma   90.00
#
_symmetry.space_group_name_H-M   'P 1'
#
loop_
_entity.id
_entity.type
_entity.pdbx_description
1 polymer ?
#
loop_
_entity_poly.entity_id
_entity_poly.type
_entity_poly.pdbx_seq_one_letter_code
_entity_poly.pdbx_strand_id
1 'polypeptide(L)' 'MRIELDRKVCQGHGVCQMTASNLFTLSDEDGLAIQPANPIAEEFQDEGRLASVSCPERALSIVED' A
#
# COMPACT_ATOMS: atom_id res chain seq x y z
N MET A 1 4.85 -3.65 12.21
CA MET A 1 5.07 -3.38 10.78
C MET A 1 4.28 -2.15 10.37
N ARG A 2 4.94 -1.21 9.70
CA ARG A 2 4.30 -0.05 9.05
C ARG A 2 4.58 -0.09 7.55
N ILE A 3 3.67 0.45 6.76
CA ILE A 3 3.88 0.67 5.33
C ILE A 3 3.86 2.16 5.08
N GLU A 4 4.83 2.69 4.34
CA GLU A 4 4.91 4.08 3.93
C GLU A 4 4.69 4.18 2.42
N LEU A 5 3.81 5.08 1.99
CA LEU A 5 3.50 5.34 0.58
C LEU A 5 4.14 6.64 0.09
N ASP A 6 4.99 6.55 -0.93
CA ASP A 6 5.44 7.71 -1.68
C ASP A 6 4.46 8.05 -2.81
N ARG A 7 3.59 9.05 -2.55
CA ARG A 7 2.62 9.55 -3.54
C ARG A 7 3.25 10.22 -4.76
N LYS A 8 4.53 10.64 -4.70
CA LYS A 8 5.22 11.21 -5.87
C LYS A 8 5.66 10.12 -6.85
N VAL A 9 5.86 8.89 -6.35
CA VAL A 9 6.22 7.72 -7.15
C VAL A 9 4.98 6.96 -7.62
N CYS A 10 3.92 6.92 -6.80
CA CYS A 10 2.68 6.24 -7.14
C CYS A 10 2.09 6.71 -8.49
N GLN A 11 1.79 5.74 -9.38
CA GLN A 11 1.15 5.99 -10.68
C GLN A 11 -0.29 5.43 -10.76
N GLY A 12 -0.91 5.10 -9.62
CA GLY A 12 -2.33 4.69 -9.59
C GLY A 12 -2.64 3.32 -10.22
N HIS A 13 -1.68 2.40 -10.29
CA HIS A 13 -1.88 1.07 -10.90
C HIS A 13 -2.94 0.17 -10.23
N GLY A 14 -3.35 0.47 -8.99
CA GLY A 14 -4.39 -0.30 -8.28
C GLY A 14 -4.00 -1.70 -7.80
N VAL A 15 -2.78 -2.19 -8.08
CA VAL A 15 -2.34 -3.54 -7.69
C VAL A 15 -2.34 -3.73 -6.17
N CYS A 16 -1.97 -2.70 -5.39
CA CYS A 16 -2.03 -2.74 -3.93
C CYS A 16 -3.46 -2.97 -3.40
N GLN A 17 -4.45 -2.26 -3.96
CA GLN A 17 -5.86 -2.46 -3.62
C GLN A 17 -6.38 -3.84 -4.09
N MET A 18 -5.95 -4.34 -5.24
CA MET A 18 -6.32 -5.69 -5.70
C MET A 18 -5.75 -6.79 -4.81
N THR A 19 -4.56 -6.56 -4.25
CA THR A 19 -3.83 -7.53 -3.43
C THR A 19 -4.27 -7.50 -1.96
N ALA A 20 -4.54 -6.33 -1.42
CA ALA A 20 -4.88 -6.10 -0.02
C ALA A 20 -5.95 -5.00 0.09
N SER A 21 -7.16 -5.31 -0.37
CA SER A 21 -8.30 -4.38 -0.45
C SER A 21 -8.80 -3.90 0.92
N ASN A 22 -8.49 -4.66 1.97
CA ASN A 22 -8.66 -4.32 3.38
C ASN A 22 -7.69 -3.24 3.88
N LEU A 23 -6.53 -3.08 3.22
CA LEU A 23 -5.49 -2.12 3.63
C LEU A 23 -5.43 -0.89 2.73
N PHE A 24 -5.66 -1.07 1.43
CA PHE A 24 -5.49 -0.01 0.44
C PHE A 24 -6.80 0.38 -0.23
N THR A 25 -6.96 1.68 -0.41
CA THR A 25 -7.94 2.26 -1.31
C THR A 25 -7.24 3.23 -2.25
N LEU A 26 -7.86 3.49 -3.40
CA LEU A 26 -7.45 4.55 -4.30
C LEU A 26 -8.28 5.80 -4.01
N SER A 27 -7.66 6.95 -4.23
CA SER A 27 -8.30 8.26 -4.18
C SER A 27 -9.16 8.46 -5.44
N ASP A 28 -10.40 8.89 -5.25
CA ASP A 28 -11.31 9.20 -6.37
C ASP A 28 -10.91 10.48 -7.12
N GLU A 29 -10.08 11.34 -6.51
CA GLU A 29 -9.66 12.62 -7.11
C GLU A 29 -8.53 12.43 -8.14
N ASP A 30 -7.53 11.62 -7.81
CA ASP A 30 -6.29 11.48 -8.59
C ASP A 30 -5.90 10.03 -8.90
N GLY A 31 -6.70 9.04 -8.46
CA GLY A 31 -6.45 7.62 -8.70
C GLY A 31 -5.24 7.05 -7.93
N LEU A 32 -4.57 7.86 -7.10
CA LEU A 32 -3.41 7.42 -6.34
C LEU A 32 -3.82 6.63 -5.11
N ALA A 33 -2.95 5.70 -4.68
CA ALA A 33 -3.17 5.00 -3.43
C ALA A 33 -3.25 6.00 -2.25
N ILE A 34 -4.08 5.67 -1.27
CA ILE A 34 -4.12 6.35 0.02
C ILE A 34 -3.20 5.59 0.98
N GLN A 35 -2.49 6.33 1.83
CA GLN A 35 -1.65 5.78 2.89
C GLN A 35 -2.47 4.82 3.76
N PRO A 36 -2.11 3.52 3.86
CA PRO A 36 -2.82 2.58 4.72
C PRO A 36 -2.67 2.99 6.20
N ALA A 37 -3.62 2.56 7.02
CA ALA A 37 -3.55 2.75 8.45
C ALA A 37 -2.31 2.05 9.03
N ASN A 38 -1.59 2.77 9.89
CA ASN A 38 -0.42 2.24 10.60
C ASN A 38 -0.70 2.22 12.11
N PRO A 39 -0.20 1.21 12.85
CA PRO A 39 0.49 0.02 12.36
C PRO A 39 -0.46 -0.95 11.64
N ILE A 40 0.10 -1.79 10.77
CA ILE A 40 -0.68 -2.85 10.11
C ILE A 40 -1.00 -3.95 11.14
N ALA A 41 -2.28 -4.29 11.27
CA ALA A 41 -2.76 -5.35 12.14
C ALA A 41 -2.11 -6.70 11.78
N GLU A 42 -1.83 -7.54 12.77
CA GLU A 42 -1.03 -8.76 12.61
C GLU A 42 -1.59 -9.70 11.53
N GLU A 43 -2.91 -9.86 11.51
CA GLU A 43 -3.64 -10.68 10.54
C GLU A 43 -3.52 -10.21 9.09
N PHE A 44 -3.13 -8.94 8.87
CA PHE A 44 -3.02 -8.33 7.54
C PHE A 44 -1.57 -8.04 7.14
N GLN A 45 -0.58 -8.42 7.95
CA GLN A 45 0.80 -8.08 7.63
C GLN A 45 1.31 -8.78 6.37
N ASP A 46 0.89 -10.02 6.12
CA ASP A 46 1.31 -10.75 4.92
C ASP A 46 0.70 -10.16 3.65
N GLU A 47 -0.56 -9.73 3.71
CA GLU A 47 -1.21 -8.98 2.61
C GLU A 47 -0.52 -7.63 2.39
N GLY A 48 -0.15 -6.93 3.46
CA GLY A 48 0.62 -5.69 3.38
C GLY A 48 2.01 -5.88 2.76
N ARG A 49 2.71 -6.97 3.10
CA ARG A 49 4.00 -7.35 2.48
C ARG A 49 3.80 -7.63 0.99
N LEU A 50 2.80 -8.44 0.64
CA LEU A 50 2.50 -8.80 -0.74
C LEU A 50 2.13 -7.57 -1.58
N ALA A 51 1.30 -6.66 -1.06
CA ALA A 51 0.94 -5.42 -1.73
C ALA A 51 2.16 -4.52 -1.95
N SER A 52 3.07 -4.45 -0.97
CA SER A 52 4.29 -3.65 -1.08
C SER A 52 5.21 -4.15 -2.20
N VAL A 53 5.46 -5.47 -2.27
CA VAL A 53 6.32 -6.05 -3.33
C VAL A 53 5.64 -6.11 -4.70
N SER A 54 4.31 -6.08 -4.76
CA SER A 54 3.54 -6.12 -6.01
C SER A 54 3.41 -4.76 -6.68
N CYS A 55 3.79 -3.66 -6.01
CA CYS A 55 3.75 -2.33 -6.59
C CYS A 55 4.75 -2.21 -7.76
N PRO A 56 4.30 -1.98 -9.01
CA PRO A 56 5.21 -1.89 -10.17
C PRO A 56 6.25 -0.77 -10.03
N GLU A 57 5.83 0.33 -9.40
CA GLU A 57 6.64 1.55 -9.25
C GLU A 57 7.46 1.56 -7.96
N ARG A 58 7.33 0.54 -7.10
CA ARG A 58 7.96 0.48 -5.78
C ARG A 58 7.65 1.70 -4.90
N ALA A 59 6.42 2.21 -4.99
CA ALA A 59 5.95 3.35 -4.20
C ALA A 59 5.70 3.02 -2.72
N LEU A 60 5.73 1.74 -2.33
CA LEU A 60 5.46 1.27 -0.97
C LEU A 60 6.75 0.77 -0.32
N SER A 61 7.03 1.24 0.89
CA SER A 61 8.16 0.80 1.71
C SER A 61 7.68 0.22 3.03
N ILE A 62 8.28 -0.89 3.47
CA ILE A 62 7.98 -1.51 4.76
C ILE A 62 8.97 -0.99 5.79
N VAL A 63 8.46 -0.56 6.94
CA VAL A 63 9.26 -0.18 8.12
C VAL A 63 8.96 -1.19 9.23
N GLU A 64 10.00 -1.93 9.61
CA GLU A 64 9.99 -2.84 10.76
C GLU A 64 10.63 -2.09 11.93
N ASP A 65 9.96 -2.11 13.09
CA ASP A 65 10.49 -1.62 14.37
C ASP A 65 11.03 -2.81 15.16
#